data_AF-A0A6N7W3Y0-F1
#
_entry.id   AF-A0A6N7W3Y0-F1
#
_cell.length_a   1.000
_cell.length_b   1.000
_cell.length_c   1.000
_cell.angle_alpha   90.00
_cell.angle_beta   90.00
_cell.angle_gamma   90.00
#
_symmetry.space_group_name_H-M   'P 1'
#
loop_
_entity.id
_entity.type
_entity.pdbx_description
1 polymer ?
#
loop_
_entity_poly.entity_id
_entity_poly.type
_entity_poly.pdbx_seq_one_letter_code
_entity_poly.pdbx_strand_id
1 'polypeptide(L)'
;MSEKHEDRAVRRVEKKVAKSTRRAEDATQELAETMVQAESKVEVAFARAEEKLERGEDEKRVSKAFTHAYQVEEREERRVEKATQKAAEKITRSADKASQAIENLGPRETQ
;
A
#
# COMPACT_ATOMS: atom_id res chain seq x y z
N MET A 1 18.61 20.10 -36.50
CA MET A 1 17.23 19.90 -35.97
C MET A 1 17.10 18.67 -35.05
N SER A 2 18.07 17.74 -35.01
CA SER A 2 17.99 16.48 -34.24
C SER A 2 18.06 16.67 -32.71
N GLU A 3 19.03 17.43 -32.22
CA GLU A 3 19.39 17.47 -30.79
C GLU A 3 18.27 18.05 -29.89
N LYS A 4 17.63 19.15 -30.32
CA LYS A 4 16.48 19.73 -29.59
C LYS A 4 15.24 18.83 -29.58
N HIS A 5 15.10 17.94 -30.57
CA HIS A 5 13.98 17.00 -30.66
C HIS A 5 14.21 15.79 -29.75
N GLU A 6 15.45 15.28 -29.68
CA GLU A 6 15.88 14.22 -28.76
C GLU A 6 15.77 14.68 -27.31
N ASP A 7 16.26 15.88 -26.97
CA ASP A 7 16.11 16.47 -25.62
C ASP A 7 14.64 16.59 -25.19
N ARG A 8 13.75 16.92 -26.14
CA ARG A 8 12.31 17.02 -25.85
C ARG A 8 11.66 15.65 -25.65
N ALA A 9 12.13 14.62 -26.34
CA ALA A 9 11.65 13.25 -26.19
C ALA A 9 12.11 12.66 -24.84
N VAL A 10 13.38 12.84 -24.49
CA VAL A 10 13.97 12.42 -23.21
C VAL A 10 13.23 13.06 -22.04
N ARG A 11 13.07 14.39 -22.03
CA ARG A 11 12.33 15.11 -20.97
C ARG A 11 10.88 14.64 -20.80
N ARG A 12 10.22 14.21 -21.88
CA ARG A 12 8.85 13.67 -21.79
C ARG A 12 8.83 12.33 -21.09
N VAL A 13 9.82 11.46 -21.34
CA VAL A 13 9.90 10.16 -20.66
C VAL A 13 10.32 10.33 -19.22
N GLU A 14 11.30 11.17 -18.91
CA GLU A 14 11.67 11.49 -17.52
C GLU A 14 10.44 11.92 -16.72
N LYS A 15 9.60 12.80 -17.29
CA LYS A 15 8.34 13.22 -16.64
C LYS A 15 7.35 12.06 -16.45
N LYS A 16 7.28 11.10 -17.39
CA LYS A 16 6.42 9.92 -17.26
C LYS A 16 6.93 8.97 -16.18
N VAL A 17 8.23 8.69 -16.17
CA VAL A 17 8.91 7.85 -15.17
C VAL A 17 8.71 8.47 -13.79
N ALA A 18 9.03 9.75 -13.61
CA ALA A 18 8.83 10.45 -12.34
C ALA A 18 7.36 10.39 -11.85
N LYS A 19 6.39 10.53 -12.77
CA LYS A 19 4.97 10.40 -12.43
C LYS A 19 4.59 8.97 -12.02
N SER A 20 5.18 7.95 -12.66
CA SER A 20 4.97 6.56 -12.27
C SER A 20 5.61 6.24 -10.92
N THR A 21 6.83 6.69 -10.66
CA THR A 21 7.52 6.54 -9.37
C THR A 21 6.70 7.15 -8.25
N ARG A 22 6.24 8.40 -8.41
CA ARG A 22 5.40 9.07 -7.42
C ARG A 22 4.12 8.29 -7.11
N ARG A 23 3.49 7.67 -8.11
CA ARG A 23 2.29 6.84 -7.90
C ARG A 23 2.60 5.56 -7.13
N ALA A 24 3.78 4.99 -7.32
CA ALA A 24 4.23 3.84 -6.54
C ALA A 24 4.48 4.26 -5.08
N GLU A 25 5.11 5.41 -4.86
CA GLU A 25 5.31 6.00 -3.53
C GLU A 25 3.97 6.26 -2.82
N ASP A 26 3.03 6.93 -3.50
CA ASP A 26 1.68 7.18 -2.98
C ASP A 26 0.99 5.86 -2.57
N ALA A 27 1.13 4.79 -3.37
CA ALA A 27 0.56 3.48 -3.06
C ALA A 27 1.22 2.82 -1.84
N THR A 28 2.54 2.97 -1.68
CA THR A 28 3.25 2.47 -0.48
C THR A 28 2.84 3.25 0.77
N GLN A 29 2.63 4.57 0.66
CA GLN A 29 2.20 5.40 1.77
C GLN A 29 0.77 5.06 2.20
N GLU A 30 -0.16 4.91 1.25
CA GLU A 30 -1.54 4.46 1.52
C GLU A 30 -1.56 3.10 2.26
N LEU A 31 -0.67 2.18 1.87
CA LEU A 31 -0.55 0.89 2.54
C LEU A 31 -0.04 1.04 3.98
N ALA A 32 1.01 1.83 4.19
CA ALA A 32 1.56 2.08 5.52
C ALA A 32 0.50 2.69 6.46
N GLU A 33 -0.26 3.69 5.99
CA GLU A 33 -1.35 4.28 6.75
C GLU A 33 -2.44 3.25 7.09
N THR A 34 -2.75 2.33 6.16
CA THR A 34 -3.71 1.25 6.39
C THR A 34 -3.21 0.27 7.46
N MET A 35 -1.93 -0.07 7.46
CA MET A 35 -1.31 -0.95 8.46
C MET A 35 -1.36 -0.33 9.85
N VAL A 36 -0.96 0.94 9.97
CA VAL A 36 -1.00 1.67 11.25
C VAL A 36 -2.43 1.75 11.80
N GLN A 37 -3.42 2.00 10.95
CA GLN A 37 -4.82 2.01 11.37
C GLN A 37 -5.34 0.63 11.79
N ALA A 38 -4.87 -0.43 11.14
CA ALA A 38 -5.22 -1.80 11.50
C ALA A 38 -4.65 -2.17 12.87
N GLU A 39 -3.34 -1.97 13.06
CA GLU A 39 -2.64 -2.21 14.32
C GLU A 39 -3.31 -1.47 15.48
N SER A 40 -3.57 -0.17 15.33
CA SER A 40 -4.21 0.63 16.37
C SER A 40 -5.59 0.10 16.79
N LYS A 41 -6.40 -0.42 15.86
CA LYS A 41 -7.70 -1.01 16.22
C LYS A 41 -7.58 -2.34 16.95
N VAL A 42 -6.61 -3.16 16.55
CA VAL A 42 -6.32 -4.44 17.19
C VAL A 42 -5.85 -4.19 18.63
N GLU A 43 -4.88 -3.29 18.80
CA GLU A 43 -4.38 -2.86 20.12
C GLU A 43 -5.53 -2.36 21.01
N VAL A 44 -6.40 -1.47 20.51
CA VAL A 44 -7.53 -0.98 21.29
C VAL A 44 -8.51 -2.09 21.67
N ALA A 45 -8.72 -3.09 20.82
CA ALA A 45 -9.60 -4.21 21.11
C ALA A 45 -9.04 -5.12 22.21
N PHE A 46 -7.73 -5.44 22.15
CA PHE A 46 -7.05 -6.22 23.17
C PHE A 46 -6.91 -5.46 24.49
N ALA A 47 -6.53 -4.19 24.46
CA ALA A 47 -6.44 -3.35 25.67
C ALA A 47 -7.77 -3.31 26.44
N ARG A 48 -8.91 -3.25 25.72
CA ARG A 48 -10.24 -3.33 26.35
C ARG A 48 -10.54 -4.71 26.94
N ALA A 49 -10.04 -5.79 26.35
CA ALA A 49 -10.20 -7.14 26.89
C ALA A 49 -9.33 -7.33 28.14
N GLU A 50 -8.10 -6.82 28.12
CA GLU A 50 -7.17 -6.79 29.25
C GLU A 50 -7.72 -5.95 30.41
N GLU A 51 -8.23 -4.75 30.15
CA GLU A 51 -8.85 -3.90 31.17
C GLU A 51 -10.00 -4.61 31.91
N LYS A 52 -10.80 -5.42 31.20
CA LYS A 52 -11.86 -6.24 31.79
C LYS A 52 -11.31 -7.34 32.68
N LEU A 53 -10.23 -8.00 32.24
CA LEU A 53 -9.54 -9.03 33.01
C LEU A 53 -8.93 -8.43 34.28
N GLU A 54 -8.25 -7.30 34.19
CA GLU A 54 -7.62 -6.61 35.31
C GLU A 54 -8.63 -6.10 36.35
N ARG A 55 -9.81 -5.67 35.89
CA ARG A 55 -10.93 -5.30 36.77
C ARG A 55 -11.58 -6.49 37.48
N GLY A 56 -11.19 -7.72 37.14
CA GLY A 56 -11.82 -8.93 37.68
C GLY A 56 -13.28 -9.07 37.26
N GLU A 57 -13.63 -8.65 36.04
CA GLU A 57 -14.97 -8.93 35.51
C GLU A 57 -15.21 -10.44 35.39
N ASP A 58 -16.49 -10.83 35.36
CA ASP A 58 -16.92 -12.21 35.17
C ASP A 58 -16.22 -12.89 33.98
N GLU A 59 -15.78 -14.13 34.17
CA GLU A 59 -14.99 -14.90 33.20
C GLU A 59 -15.65 -14.96 31.82
N LYS A 60 -16.99 -15.07 31.75
CA LYS A 60 -17.70 -15.11 30.46
C LYS A 60 -17.64 -13.76 29.75
N ARG A 61 -17.59 -12.64 30.48
CA ARG A 61 -17.45 -11.30 29.89
C ARG A 61 -16.04 -11.08 29.37
N VAL A 62 -15.04 -11.49 30.13
CA VAL A 62 -13.62 -11.42 29.72
C VAL A 62 -13.39 -12.28 28.48
N SER A 63 -13.85 -13.54 28.49
CA SER A 63 -13.76 -14.46 27.36
C SER A 63 -14.42 -13.91 26.09
N LYS A 64 -15.61 -13.29 26.21
CA LYS A 64 -16.28 -12.62 25.08
C LYS A 64 -15.48 -11.43 24.55
N ALA A 65 -14.83 -10.65 25.43
CA ALA A 65 -14.02 -9.51 25.02
C ALA A 65 -12.78 -9.95 24.23
N PHE A 66 -12.06 -10.98 24.68
CA PHE A 66 -10.94 -11.55 23.94
C PHE A 66 -11.39 -12.18 22.62
N THR A 67 -12.50 -12.92 22.62
CA THR A 67 -13.07 -13.47 21.37
C THR A 67 -13.36 -12.37 20.35
N HIS A 68 -13.93 -11.24 20.79
CA HIS A 68 -14.13 -10.09 19.92
C HIS A 68 -12.81 -9.48 19.44
N ALA A 69 -11.79 -9.37 20.31
CA ALA A 69 -10.47 -8.85 19.91
C ALA A 69 -9.82 -9.69 18.80
N TYR A 70 -9.85 -11.02 18.91
CA TYR A 70 -9.39 -11.92 17.86
C TYR A 70 -10.18 -11.79 16.56
N GLN A 71 -11.49 -11.55 16.63
CA GLN A 71 -12.30 -11.29 15.43
C GLN A 71 -11.94 -9.94 14.76
N VAL A 72 -11.56 -8.93 15.55
CA VAL A 72 -11.07 -7.65 15.03
C VAL A 72 -9.73 -7.85 14.34
N GLU A 73 -8.80 -8.58 14.95
CA GLU A 73 -7.51 -8.94 14.38
C GLU A 73 -7.67 -9.64 13.03
N GLU A 74 -8.41 -10.75 12.97
CA GLU A 74 -8.64 -11.49 11.72
C GLU A 74 -9.26 -10.61 10.63
N ARG A 75 -10.18 -9.72 11.02
CA ARG A 75 -10.83 -8.80 10.07
C ARG A 75 -9.84 -7.76 9.51
N GLU A 76 -9.00 -7.18 10.36
CA GLU A 76 -8.05 -6.16 9.94
C GLU A 76 -6.85 -6.78 9.20
N GLU A 77 -6.41 -8.00 9.54
CA GLU A 77 -5.45 -8.78 8.75
C GLU A 77 -5.92 -8.97 7.31
N ARG A 78 -7.16 -9.46 7.11
CA ARG A 78 -7.75 -9.61 5.78
C ARG A 78 -7.87 -8.28 5.04
N ARG A 79 -8.04 -7.17 5.76
CA ARG A 79 -8.10 -5.83 5.16
C ARG A 79 -6.73 -5.39 4.69
N VAL A 80 -5.70 -5.58 5.52
CA VAL A 80 -4.30 -5.28 5.19
C VAL A 80 -3.87 -6.15 4.02
N GLU A 81 -4.16 -7.45 4.01
CA GLU A 81 -3.83 -8.35 2.89
C GLU A 81 -4.38 -7.81 1.55
N LYS A 82 -5.65 -7.41 1.52
CA LYS A 82 -6.26 -6.80 0.32
C LYS A 82 -5.62 -5.47 -0.05
N ALA A 83 -5.23 -4.64 0.93
CA ALA A 83 -4.55 -3.39 0.68
C ALA A 83 -3.15 -3.64 0.09
N THR A 84 -2.41 -4.62 0.63
CA THR A 84 -1.10 -5.05 0.14
C THR A 84 -1.19 -5.53 -1.30
N GLN A 85 -2.16 -6.40 -1.63
CA GLN A 85 -2.38 -6.87 -3.00
C GLN A 85 -2.66 -5.71 -3.96
N LYS A 86 -3.52 -4.75 -3.57
CA LYS A 86 -3.82 -3.56 -4.37
C LYS A 86 -2.60 -2.64 -4.54
N ALA A 87 -1.82 -2.43 -3.49
CA ALA A 87 -0.61 -1.62 -3.54
C ALA A 87 0.43 -2.26 -4.46
N ALA A 88 0.66 -3.57 -4.35
CA ALA A 88 1.52 -4.32 -5.24
C ALA A 88 1.09 -4.18 -6.72
N GLU A 89 -0.20 -4.34 -7.01
CA GLU A 89 -0.73 -4.16 -8.37
C GLU A 89 -0.51 -2.74 -8.91
N LYS A 90 -0.72 -1.70 -8.08
CA LYS A 90 -0.45 -0.29 -8.44
C LYS A 90 1.04 -0.06 -8.73
N ILE A 91 1.92 -0.62 -7.91
CA ILE A 91 3.38 -0.49 -8.05
C ILE A 91 3.84 -1.18 -9.34
N THR A 92 3.45 -2.44 -9.56
CA THR A 92 3.79 -3.19 -10.78
C THR A 92 3.32 -2.46 -12.04
N ARG A 93 2.06 -2.02 -12.08
CA ARG A 93 1.54 -1.25 -13.22
C ARG A 93 2.27 0.07 -13.45
N SER A 94 2.76 0.70 -12.38
CA SER A 94 3.51 1.96 -12.50
C SER A 94 4.91 1.71 -13.03
N ALA A 95 5.57 0.63 -12.58
CA ALA A 95 6.84 0.16 -13.11
C ALA A 95 6.72 -0.22 -14.59
N ASP A 96 5.70 -1.00 -14.98
CA ASP A 96 5.47 -1.37 -16.38
C ASP A 96 5.32 -0.15 -17.29
N LYS A 97 4.56 0.87 -16.84
CA LYS A 97 4.40 2.13 -17.59
C LYS A 97 5.68 2.93 -17.69
N ALA A 98 6.54 2.89 -16.67
CA ALA A 98 7.85 3.54 -16.71
C ALA A 98 8.77 2.81 -17.68
N SER A 99 8.83 1.47 -17.62
CA SER A 99 9.60 0.63 -18.54
C SER A 99 9.17 0.83 -19.99
N GLN A 100 7.87 0.79 -20.28
CA GLN A 100 7.35 1.08 -21.62
C GLN A 100 7.70 2.49 -22.09
N ALA A 101 7.72 3.49 -21.20
CA ALA A 101 8.10 4.85 -21.59
C ALA A 101 9.57 4.93 -22.00
N ILE A 102 10.45 4.19 -21.32
CA ILE A 102 11.88 4.08 -21.62
C ILE A 102 12.12 3.27 -22.92
N GLU A 103 11.42 2.15 -23.10
CA GLU A 103 11.52 1.32 -24.29
C GLU A 103 11.12 2.10 -25.56
N ASN A 104 10.05 2.90 -25.47
CA ASN A 104 9.61 3.78 -26.56
C ASN A 104 10.59 4.94 -26.87
N LEU A 105 11.63 5.13 -26.06
CA LEU A 105 12.74 6.06 -26.29
C LEU A 105 13.92 5.40 -27.00
N GLY A 106 14.01 4.06 -26.98
CA GLY A 106 15.00 3.29 -27.72
C GLY A 106 14.94 3.59 -29.22
N PRO A 107 16.01 3.28 -29.98
CA PRO A 107 16.09 3.66 -31.38
C PRO A 107 14.84 3.18 -32.09
N ARG A 108 14.10 4.11 -32.71
CA ARG A 108 13.25 3.75 -33.84
C ARG A 108 14.22 3.20 -34.88
N GLU A 109 14.48 1.90 -34.85
CA GLU A 109 15.12 1.24 -35.97
C GLU A 109 14.28 1.61 -37.20
N THR A 110 14.93 2.37 -38.06
CA THR A 110 14.47 2.82 -39.35
C THR A 110 13.86 1.64 -40.11
N GLN A 111 12.54 1.64 -40.29
CA GLN A 111 11.86 0.94 -41.37
C GLN A 111 11.39 1.97 -42.39
#